data_AF-A0A8R2JTH2-F1
#
_entry.id   AF-A0A8R2JTH2-F1
#
_cell.length_a   1.000
_cell.length_b   1.000
_cell.length_c   1.000
_cell.angle_alpha   90.00
_cell.angle_beta   90.00
_cell.angle_gamma   90.00
#
_symmetry.space_group_name_H-M   'P 1'
#
loop_
_entity.id
_entity.type
_entity.pdbx_description
1 polymer ?
#
loop_
_entity_poly.entity_id
_entity_poly.type
_entity_poly.pdbx_seq_one_letter_code
_entity_poly.pdbx_strand_id
1 'polypeptide(L)'
;MNSHGSNSDSIFNLKLAKIFGFYQILDTETVTFLGRHNVYYRIFVFLIVYQCLLSAIVFLNGLYYPVNNNNIIQAMFYFGFVVNVLYGNYKMYIILNRSKVIWDCLSITKFDFTSYGVQGRHTLNVWRNLSIKYTNIYVMFYLTISILTVASPMVFNNSFIIIKNQDGLSSAYRLGLVNLYLFISDETYNSYFYVFHIVESLGLVINTLFIIIVDTIVNTLAFALAGQLQMISTAFESVGHKSLHFPNNNVDNKIKLPNENIKYMDHYKDLKTLIIDHQNILK
;
A
#
# COMPACT_ATOMS: atom_id res chain seq x y z
N MET A 1 14.69 18.38 16.49
CA MET A 1 14.85 17.36 17.56
C MET A 1 14.92 16.01 16.84
N ASN A 2 16.13 15.51 16.60
CA ASN A 2 16.37 14.34 15.76
C ASN A 2 15.95 13.07 16.51
N SER A 3 14.71 12.62 16.27
CA SER A 3 14.33 11.26 16.61
C SER A 3 14.79 10.35 15.46
N HIS A 4 15.96 9.75 15.65
CA HIS A 4 16.25 8.48 15.01
C HIS A 4 15.24 7.50 15.59
N GLY A 5 14.06 7.42 14.96
CA GLY A 5 13.06 6.42 15.28
C GLY A 5 13.70 5.06 15.14
N SER A 6 13.99 4.44 16.28
CA SER A 6 14.34 3.04 16.35
C SER A 6 13.30 2.26 15.57
N ASN A 7 13.75 1.31 14.75
CA ASN A 7 12.88 0.44 13.97
C ASN A 7 11.91 -0.37 14.87
N SER A 8 12.03 -0.30 16.20
CA SER A 8 11.30 -1.11 17.19
C SER A 8 9.90 -0.62 17.54
N ASP A 9 9.52 0.63 17.23
CA ASP A 9 8.38 1.23 17.95
C ASP A 9 7.10 1.46 17.11
N SER A 10 7.04 0.96 15.86
CA SER A 10 5.85 1.10 14.99
C SER A 10 5.42 -0.20 14.31
N ILE A 11 4.11 -0.39 14.13
CA ILE A 11 3.51 -1.47 13.31
C ILE A 11 3.92 -1.35 11.82
N PHE A 12 4.28 -0.15 11.40
CA PHE A 12 4.69 0.19 10.04
C PHE A 12 6.04 -0.40 9.64
N ASN A 13 6.09 -0.98 8.44
CA ASN A 13 7.29 -1.56 7.86
C ASN A 13 8.21 -0.47 7.29
N LEU A 14 8.89 0.24 8.19
CA LEU A 14 9.83 1.33 7.89
C LEU A 14 10.94 0.91 6.91
N LYS A 15 11.41 -0.34 7.00
CA LYS A 15 12.46 -0.85 6.09
C LYS A 15 11.96 -0.89 4.66
N LEU A 16 10.77 -1.44 4.44
CA LEU A 16 10.14 -1.48 3.14
C LEU A 16 9.81 -0.06 2.64
N ALA A 17 9.36 0.82 3.54
CA ALA A 17 9.07 2.22 3.21
C ALA A 17 10.28 3.01 2.70
N LYS A 18 11.45 2.75 3.26
CA LYS A 18 12.71 3.34 2.78
C LYS A 18 13.14 2.78 1.43
N ILE A 19 12.95 1.48 1.19
CA ILE A 19 13.32 0.82 -0.08
C ILE A 19 12.52 1.40 -1.25
N PHE A 20 11.20 1.56 -1.09
CA PHE A 20 10.33 2.10 -2.14
C PHE A 20 10.29 3.63 -2.17
N GLY A 21 11.10 4.30 -1.35
CA GLY A 21 11.24 5.75 -1.35
C GLY A 21 10.05 6.53 -0.79
N PHE A 22 9.02 5.84 -0.25
CA PHE A 22 7.82 6.51 0.24
C PHE A 22 7.93 6.98 1.70
N TYR A 23 8.91 6.48 2.46
CA TYR A 23 9.29 7.11 3.72
C TYR A 23 9.60 8.60 3.51
N GLN A 24 10.38 8.92 2.48
CA GLN A 24 10.74 10.28 2.13
C GLN A 24 9.57 11.10 1.59
N ILE A 25 8.51 10.46 1.08
CA ILE A 25 7.28 11.17 0.66
C ILE A 25 6.47 11.64 1.87
N LEU A 26 6.39 10.79 2.89
CA LEU A 26 5.62 11.06 4.11
C LEU A 26 6.35 12.00 5.06
N ASP A 27 7.67 11.89 5.14
CA ASP A 27 8.52 12.75 5.95
C ASP A 27 8.82 14.07 5.22
N THR A 28 7.89 15.02 5.32
CA THR A 28 7.98 16.32 4.63
C THR A 28 9.11 17.23 5.12
N GLU A 29 9.79 16.90 6.22
CA GLU A 29 10.80 17.77 6.86
C GLU A 29 12.23 17.50 6.39
N THR A 30 12.52 16.33 5.78
CA THR A 30 13.91 15.85 5.67
C THR A 30 14.70 16.29 4.45
N VAL A 31 14.07 16.70 3.33
CA VAL A 31 14.82 17.09 2.12
C VAL A 31 14.14 18.21 1.34
N THR A 32 14.46 19.47 1.66
CA THR A 32 14.07 20.62 0.84
C THR A 32 15.19 20.96 -0.14
N PHE A 33 14.90 20.89 -1.44
CA PHE A 33 15.76 21.48 -2.47
C PHE A 33 15.17 22.83 -2.87
N LEU A 34 15.97 23.90 -2.83
CA LEU A 34 15.53 25.28 -3.08
C LEU A 34 14.43 25.81 -2.12
N GLY A 35 14.33 25.26 -0.90
CA GLY A 35 13.49 25.82 0.17
C GLY A 35 11.98 25.87 -0.07
N ARG A 36 11.46 25.23 -1.14
CA ARG A 36 10.04 25.31 -1.51
C ARG A 36 9.24 24.02 -1.36
N HIS A 37 9.78 22.83 -1.68
CA HIS A 37 9.08 21.53 -1.51
C HIS A 37 10.06 20.34 -1.53
N ASN A 38 9.60 19.19 -1.06
CA ASN A 38 10.32 17.92 -1.07
C ASN A 38 10.59 17.44 -2.52
N VAL A 39 11.84 17.05 -2.83
CA VAL A 39 12.25 16.57 -4.17
C VAL A 39 11.45 15.34 -4.60
N TYR A 40 11.15 14.45 -3.66
CA TYR A 40 10.38 13.24 -3.93
C TYR A 40 8.97 13.57 -4.40
N TYR A 41 8.31 14.57 -3.79
CA TYR A 41 6.97 15.01 -4.23
C TYR A 41 6.97 15.38 -5.73
N ARG A 42 7.97 16.13 -6.19
CA ARG A 42 8.07 16.54 -7.60
C ARG A 42 8.29 15.35 -8.53
N ILE A 43 9.14 14.40 -8.13
CA ILE A 43 9.37 13.16 -8.89
C ILE A 43 8.04 12.42 -9.05
N PHE A 44 7.30 12.20 -7.97
CA PHE A 44 6.03 11.47 -8.03
C PHE A 44 4.95 12.19 -8.86
N VAL A 45 4.88 13.53 -8.79
CA VAL A 45 3.99 14.31 -9.68
C VAL A 45 4.37 14.11 -11.16
N PHE A 46 5.67 14.15 -11.48
CA PHE A 46 6.15 13.88 -12.83
C PHE A 46 5.79 12.45 -13.29
N LEU A 47 5.95 11.45 -12.42
CA LEU A 47 5.57 10.07 -12.71
C LEU A 47 4.06 9.92 -12.95
N ILE A 48 3.22 10.64 -12.19
CA ILE A 48 1.75 10.67 -12.42
C ILE A 48 1.43 11.28 -13.79
N VAL A 49 2.06 12.40 -14.16
CA VAL A 49 1.83 13.04 -15.47
C VAL A 49 2.24 12.09 -16.61
N TYR A 50 3.40 11.44 -16.47
CA TYR A 50 3.86 10.43 -17.43
C TYR A 50 2.84 9.28 -17.58
N GLN A 51 2.30 8.74 -16.49
CA GLN A 51 1.27 7.71 -16.52
C GLN A 51 -0.02 8.18 -17.20
N CYS A 52 -0.44 9.42 -16.95
CA CYS A 52 -1.63 9.99 -17.59
C CYS A 52 -1.44 10.10 -19.11
N LEU A 53 -0.26 10.52 -19.57
CA LEU A 53 0.06 10.58 -21.00
C LEU A 53 0.05 9.19 -21.64
N LEU A 54 0.69 8.21 -21.00
CA LEU A 54 0.69 6.83 -21.46
C LEU A 54 -0.74 6.26 -21.52
N SER A 55 -1.54 6.51 -20.49
CA SER A 55 -2.94 6.09 -20.42
C SER A 55 -3.78 6.72 -21.53
N ALA A 56 -3.57 8.00 -21.84
CA ALA A 56 -4.28 8.67 -22.93
C ALA A 56 -3.97 8.03 -24.29
N ILE A 57 -2.69 7.71 -24.55
CA ILE A 57 -2.29 7.01 -25.78
C ILE A 57 -2.94 5.63 -25.86
N VAL A 58 -2.89 4.85 -24.78
CA VAL A 58 -3.50 3.52 -24.72
C VAL A 58 -5.02 3.58 -24.86
N PHE A 59 -5.67 4.60 -24.31
CA PHE A 59 -7.10 4.81 -24.46
C PHE A 59 -7.48 5.09 -25.92
N LEU A 60 -6.72 5.94 -26.61
CA LEU A 60 -6.91 6.19 -28.04
C LEU A 60 -6.71 4.92 -28.87
N ASN A 61 -5.69 4.11 -28.55
CA ASN A 61 -5.51 2.77 -29.15
C ASN A 61 -6.73 1.89 -28.92
N GLY A 62 -7.23 1.83 -27.68
CA GLY A 62 -8.40 1.03 -27.32
C GLY A 62 -9.67 1.44 -28.06
N LEU A 63 -9.86 2.73 -28.36
CA LEU A 63 -11.00 3.23 -29.14
C LEU A 63 -10.91 2.89 -30.64
N TYR A 64 -9.70 2.70 -31.17
CA TYR A 64 -9.50 2.38 -32.58
C TYR A 64 -9.93 0.94 -32.94
N TYR A 65 -9.75 -0.02 -32.02
CA TYR A 65 -10.03 -1.44 -32.27
C TYR A 65 -11.51 -1.80 -32.52
N PRO A 66 -12.50 -1.28 -31.75
CA PRO A 66 -13.91 -1.51 -31.99
C PRO A 66 -14.36 -0.94 -33.34
N VAL A 67 -13.84 0.23 -33.71
CA VAL A 67 -14.28 0.97 -34.91
C VAL A 67 -13.82 0.27 -36.19
N ASN A 68 -12.60 -0.27 -36.22
CA ASN A 68 -12.02 -0.82 -37.45
C ASN A 68 -12.01 -2.36 -37.54
N ASN A 69 -11.96 -3.06 -36.39
CA ASN A 69 -11.75 -4.52 -36.36
C ASN A 69 -12.88 -5.29 -35.64
N ASN A 70 -13.94 -4.63 -35.16
CA ASN A 70 -15.00 -5.23 -34.33
C ASN A 70 -14.47 -6.04 -33.11
N ASN A 71 -13.23 -5.76 -32.66
CA ASN A 71 -12.60 -6.52 -31.60
C ASN A 71 -12.88 -5.87 -30.23
N ILE A 72 -14.12 -6.05 -29.77
CA ILE A 72 -14.60 -5.46 -28.51
C ILE A 72 -13.84 -5.98 -27.29
N ILE A 73 -13.36 -7.23 -27.33
CA ILE A 73 -12.62 -7.87 -26.24
C ILE A 73 -11.31 -7.13 -25.99
N GLN A 74 -10.56 -6.85 -27.05
CA GLN A 74 -9.28 -6.14 -26.94
C GLN A 74 -9.47 -4.70 -26.43
N ALA A 75 -10.53 -4.03 -26.87
CA ALA A 75 -10.88 -2.71 -26.37
C ALA A 75 -11.24 -2.71 -24.88
N MET A 76 -11.97 -3.72 -24.40
CA MET A 76 -12.26 -3.90 -22.98
C MET A 76 -10.99 -4.09 -22.15
N PHE A 77 -10.00 -4.84 -22.66
CA PHE A 77 -8.70 -4.99 -21.99
C PHE A 77 -7.95 -3.66 -21.86
N TYR A 78 -7.87 -2.87 -22.93
CA TYR A 78 -7.25 -1.54 -22.88
C TYR A 78 -7.99 -0.58 -21.95
N PHE A 79 -9.32 -0.60 -21.98
CA PHE A 79 -10.13 0.21 -21.07
C PHE A 79 -9.87 -0.17 -19.61
N GLY A 80 -9.87 -1.47 -19.30
CA GLY A 80 -9.54 -1.96 -17.96
C GLY A 80 -8.14 -1.56 -17.51
N PHE A 81 -7.15 -1.62 -18.41
CA PHE A 81 -5.79 -1.15 -18.14
C PHE A 81 -5.76 0.35 -17.81
N VAL A 82 -6.39 1.18 -18.63
CA VAL A 82 -6.45 2.64 -18.44
C VAL A 82 -7.13 2.99 -17.12
N VAL A 83 -8.26 2.35 -16.81
CA VAL A 83 -8.97 2.56 -15.53
C VAL A 83 -8.07 2.19 -14.35
N ASN A 84 -7.33 1.08 -14.44
CA ASN A 84 -6.42 0.65 -13.39
C ASN A 84 -5.28 1.68 -13.17
N VAL A 85 -4.65 2.14 -14.24
CA VAL A 85 -3.58 3.16 -14.16
C VAL A 85 -4.11 4.47 -13.59
N LEU A 86 -5.27 4.96 -14.06
CA LEU A 86 -5.88 6.17 -13.53
C LEU A 86 -6.25 6.04 -12.05
N TYR A 87 -6.74 4.86 -11.64
CA TYR A 87 -7.03 4.57 -10.23
C TYR A 87 -5.77 4.56 -9.37
N GLY A 88 -4.67 3.98 -9.86
CA GLY A 88 -3.35 4.03 -9.23
C GLY A 88 -2.83 5.46 -9.07
N ASN A 89 -2.94 6.27 -10.13
CA ASN A 89 -2.58 7.69 -10.11
C ASN A 89 -3.41 8.48 -9.09
N TYR A 90 -4.72 8.27 -9.06
CA TYR A 90 -5.62 8.91 -8.11
C TYR A 90 -5.26 8.57 -6.66
N LYS A 91 -5.04 7.29 -6.37
CA LYS A 91 -4.57 6.80 -5.07
C LYS A 91 -3.26 7.48 -4.65
N MET A 92 -2.28 7.51 -5.56
CA MET A 92 -0.99 8.13 -5.28
C MET A 92 -1.12 9.64 -5.04
N TYR A 93 -1.96 10.33 -5.82
CA TYR A 93 -2.26 11.75 -5.63
C TYR A 93 -2.86 12.04 -4.24
N ILE A 94 -3.79 11.20 -3.75
CA ILE A 94 -4.32 11.33 -2.38
C ILE A 94 -3.19 11.25 -1.36
N ILE A 95 -2.28 10.28 -1.49
CA ILE A 95 -1.15 10.11 -0.57
C ILE A 95 -0.24 11.33 -0.58
N LEU A 96 0.07 11.86 -1.76
CA LEU A 96 0.91 13.06 -1.89
C LEU A 96 0.28 14.27 -1.19
N ASN A 97 -1.02 14.52 -1.45
CA ASN A 97 -1.73 15.66 -0.89
C ASN A 97 -2.05 15.53 0.61
N ARG A 98 -2.25 14.31 1.10
CA ARG A 98 -2.56 14.04 2.51
C ARG A 98 -1.39 13.40 3.26
N SER A 99 -0.17 13.54 2.74
CA SER A 99 1.05 12.92 3.25
C SER A 99 1.27 13.21 4.74
N LYS A 100 1.11 14.47 5.16
CA LYS A 100 1.22 14.86 6.58
C LYS A 100 0.18 14.17 7.46
N VAL A 101 -1.09 14.17 7.06
CA VAL A 101 -2.17 13.52 7.84
C VAL A 101 -1.95 12.01 7.93
N ILE A 102 -1.49 11.38 6.85
CA ILE A 102 -1.15 9.95 6.82
C ILE A 102 0.04 9.67 7.74
N TRP A 103 1.06 10.53 7.71
CA TRP A 103 2.22 10.42 8.59
C TRP A 103 1.84 10.56 10.06
N ASP A 104 1.01 11.55 10.39
CA ASP A 104 0.51 11.77 11.74
C ASP A 104 -0.31 10.54 12.19
N CYS A 105 -1.17 10.01 11.33
CA CYS A 105 -1.92 8.78 11.60
C CYS A 105 -1.00 7.57 11.83
N LEU A 106 0.03 7.37 11.01
CA LEU A 106 1.04 6.33 11.22
C LEU A 106 1.84 6.56 12.52
N SER A 107 2.09 7.81 12.90
CA SER A 107 2.81 8.15 14.13
C SER A 107 2.00 7.83 15.39
N ILE A 108 0.67 7.98 15.33
CA ILE A 108 -0.26 7.61 16.39
C ILE A 108 -0.29 6.09 16.60
N THR A 109 -0.04 5.30 15.55
CA THR A 109 0.07 3.84 15.65
C THR A 109 1.38 3.34 16.28
N LYS A 110 2.26 4.24 16.74
CA LYS A 110 3.47 3.87 17.48
C LYS A 110 3.11 3.32 18.86
N PHE A 111 3.87 2.32 19.29
CA PHE A 111 3.68 1.61 20.55
C PHE A 111 3.81 2.49 21.79
N ASP A 112 4.44 3.67 21.66
CA ASP A 112 4.67 4.62 22.75
C ASP A 112 3.38 5.25 23.29
N PHE A 113 2.31 5.31 22.49
CA PHE A 113 1.03 5.88 22.90
C PHE A 113 0.09 4.88 23.59
N THR A 114 0.49 3.61 23.67
CA THR A 114 -0.28 2.57 24.35
C THR A 114 0.44 2.22 25.64
N SER A 115 0.09 2.92 26.71
CA SER A 115 0.57 2.66 28.08
C SER A 115 0.04 1.34 28.69
N TYR A 116 -0.73 0.57 27.92
CA TYR A 116 -1.23 -0.73 28.31
C TYR A 116 -0.04 -1.65 28.61
N GLY A 117 -0.05 -2.29 29.79
CA GLY A 117 1.06 -3.07 30.34
C GLY A 117 1.61 -4.17 29.43
N VAL A 118 2.51 -5.01 29.95
CA VAL A 118 3.28 -6.04 29.20
C VAL A 118 2.42 -6.87 28.22
N GLN A 119 1.15 -7.11 28.54
CA GLN A 119 0.19 -7.86 27.71
C GLN A 119 -0.27 -7.10 26.44
N GLY A 120 -0.45 -5.77 26.50
CA GLY A 120 -0.80 -4.96 25.32
C GLY A 120 0.34 -4.89 24.31
N ARG A 121 1.58 -4.76 24.80
CA ARG A 121 2.79 -4.81 23.96
C ARG A 121 2.96 -6.14 23.23
N HIS A 122 2.62 -7.26 23.87
CA HIS A 122 2.69 -8.58 23.22
C HIS A 122 1.72 -8.67 22.04
N THR A 123 0.43 -8.32 22.23
CA THR A 123 -0.58 -8.33 21.18
C THR A 123 -0.18 -7.45 20.00
N LEU A 124 0.29 -6.25 20.28
CA LEU A 124 0.78 -5.30 19.30
C LEU A 124 1.99 -5.82 18.48
N ASN A 125 2.92 -6.52 19.13
CA ASN A 125 4.04 -7.16 18.45
C ASN A 125 3.59 -8.30 17.52
N VAL A 126 2.57 -9.07 17.91
CA VAL A 126 1.98 -10.09 17.03
C VAL A 126 1.39 -9.46 15.78
N TRP A 127 0.57 -8.41 15.92
CA TRP A 127 -0.03 -7.68 14.80
C TRP A 127 1.01 -7.03 13.89
N ARG A 128 2.08 -6.48 14.46
CA ARG A 128 3.22 -5.97 13.70
C ARG A 128 3.90 -7.07 12.87
N ASN A 129 4.20 -8.21 13.48
CA ASN A 129 4.84 -9.31 12.76
C ASN A 129 3.95 -9.83 11.62
N LEU A 130 2.63 -9.89 11.85
CA LEU A 130 1.65 -10.23 10.81
C LEU A 130 1.64 -9.19 9.69
N SER A 131 1.60 -7.89 10.02
CA SER A 131 1.65 -6.79 9.05
C SER A 131 2.92 -6.82 8.20
N ILE A 132 4.09 -6.97 8.81
CA ILE A 132 5.38 -7.06 8.10
C ILE A 132 5.41 -8.30 7.21
N LYS A 133 4.99 -9.46 7.70
CA LYS A 133 4.96 -10.70 6.92
C LYS A 133 4.02 -10.56 5.72
N TYR A 134 2.81 -10.03 5.94
CA TYR A 134 1.80 -9.83 4.91
C TYR A 134 2.29 -8.86 3.83
N THR A 135 2.77 -7.68 4.23
CA THR A 135 3.27 -6.65 3.30
C THR A 135 4.46 -7.14 2.48
N ASN A 136 5.38 -7.91 3.08
CA ASN A 136 6.49 -8.51 2.34
C ASN A 136 6.02 -9.55 1.30
N ILE A 137 5.10 -10.44 1.67
CA ILE A 137 4.53 -11.44 0.73
C ILE A 137 3.80 -10.73 -0.42
N TYR A 138 2.99 -9.72 -0.07
CA TYR A 138 2.25 -8.91 -1.04
C TYR A 138 3.20 -8.24 -2.04
N VAL A 139 4.26 -7.58 -1.57
CA VAL A 139 5.27 -6.94 -2.42
C VAL A 139 5.97 -7.95 -3.33
N MET A 140 6.40 -9.09 -2.79
CA MET A 140 7.06 -10.14 -3.58
C MET A 140 6.16 -10.67 -4.69
N PHE A 141 4.88 -10.86 -4.40
CA PHE A 141 3.89 -11.29 -5.38
C PHE A 141 3.75 -10.27 -6.53
N TYR A 142 3.58 -8.98 -6.21
CA TYR A 142 3.47 -7.94 -7.22
C TYR A 142 4.74 -7.78 -8.06
N LEU A 143 5.93 -7.80 -7.44
CA LEU A 143 7.20 -7.73 -8.18
C LEU A 143 7.36 -8.93 -9.11
N THR A 144 6.98 -10.13 -8.67
CA THR A 144 7.05 -11.34 -9.51
C THR A 144 6.13 -11.22 -10.73
N ILE A 145 4.89 -10.78 -10.53
CA ILE A 145 3.94 -10.55 -11.63
C ILE A 145 4.51 -9.51 -12.59
N SER A 146 4.99 -8.37 -12.09
CA SER A 146 5.53 -7.32 -12.96
C SER A 146 6.75 -7.78 -13.76
N ILE A 147 7.65 -8.55 -13.18
CA ILE A 147 8.80 -9.14 -13.89
C ILE A 147 8.31 -10.07 -15.00
N LEU A 148 7.37 -10.97 -14.70
CA LEU A 148 6.80 -11.90 -15.69
C LEU A 148 6.11 -11.15 -16.82
N THR A 149 5.33 -10.12 -16.50
CA THR A 149 4.63 -9.29 -17.49
C THR A 149 5.64 -8.56 -18.38
N VAL A 150 6.65 -7.88 -17.82
CA VAL A 150 7.72 -7.20 -18.61
C VAL A 150 8.49 -8.20 -19.46
N ALA A 151 8.81 -9.39 -18.93
CA ALA A 151 9.56 -10.40 -19.68
C ALA A 151 8.73 -11.06 -20.79
N SER A 152 7.40 -11.03 -20.72
CA SER A 152 6.53 -11.77 -21.65
C SER A 152 6.74 -11.35 -23.12
N PRO A 153 6.68 -10.06 -23.50
CA PRO A 153 6.98 -9.66 -24.88
C PRO A 153 8.39 -10.01 -25.36
N MET A 154 9.37 -10.14 -24.45
CA MET A 154 10.73 -10.55 -24.80
C MET A 154 10.83 -12.04 -25.11
N VAL A 155 10.11 -12.87 -24.34
CA VAL A 155 10.02 -14.31 -24.59
C VAL A 155 9.21 -14.60 -25.85
N PHE A 156 8.16 -13.84 -26.10
CA PHE A 156 7.28 -13.96 -27.26
C PHE A 156 7.60 -12.95 -28.37
N ASN A 157 8.89 -12.60 -28.56
CA ASN A 157 9.30 -11.56 -29.51
C ASN A 157 8.97 -11.85 -30.98
N ASN A 158 8.69 -13.12 -31.32
CA ASN A 158 8.32 -13.59 -32.64
C ASN A 158 6.79 -13.56 -32.87
N SER A 159 6.01 -13.13 -31.88
CA SER A 159 4.56 -13.00 -32.00
C SER A 159 4.18 -11.63 -32.56
N PHE A 160 3.33 -11.65 -33.58
CA PHE A 160 2.84 -10.45 -34.25
C PHE A 160 1.32 -10.30 -34.09
N ILE A 161 0.88 -9.06 -33.92
CA ILE A 161 -0.53 -8.66 -34.01
C ILE A 161 -0.73 -8.04 -35.39
N ILE A 162 -1.73 -8.54 -36.11
CA ILE A 162 -2.16 -7.97 -37.38
C ILE A 162 -3.24 -6.93 -37.11
N ILE A 163 -3.04 -5.71 -37.58
CA ILE A 163 -3.96 -4.58 -37.44
C ILE A 163 -4.37 -4.10 -38.81
N LYS A 164 -5.68 -3.98 -39.05
CA LYS A 164 -6.22 -3.36 -40.25
C LYS A 164 -6.14 -1.83 -40.13
N ASN A 165 -5.48 -1.19 -41.08
CA ASN A 165 -5.38 0.25 -41.21
C ASN A 165 -6.64 0.85 -41.85
N GLN A 166 -6.79 2.16 -41.75
CA GLN A 166 -7.91 2.89 -42.38
C GLN A 166 -7.92 2.71 -43.90
N ASP A 167 -6.76 2.51 -44.52
CA ASP A 167 -6.60 2.27 -45.95
C ASP A 167 -7.02 0.85 -46.37
N GLY A 168 -7.51 0.04 -45.42
CA GLY A 168 -7.94 -1.35 -45.65
C GLY A 168 -6.80 -2.37 -45.71
N LEU A 169 -5.54 -1.91 -45.77
CA LEU A 169 -4.34 -2.73 -45.69
C LEU A 169 -4.09 -3.23 -44.26
N SER A 170 -3.44 -4.39 -44.14
CA SER A 170 -3.08 -4.98 -42.85
C SER A 170 -1.60 -4.74 -42.54
N SER A 171 -1.32 -4.17 -41.39
CA SER A 171 0.04 -3.98 -40.84
C SER A 171 0.32 -4.98 -39.73
N ALA A 172 1.55 -5.49 -39.65
CA ALA A 172 1.95 -6.50 -38.68
C ALA A 172 2.91 -5.92 -37.64
N TYR A 173 2.45 -5.78 -36.40
CA TYR A 173 3.23 -5.21 -35.29
C TYR A 173 3.71 -6.31 -34.36
N ARG A 174 4.94 -6.22 -33.86
CA ARG A 174 5.41 -7.10 -32.77
C ARG A 174 4.61 -6.84 -31.50
N LEU A 175 4.22 -7.91 -30.82
CA LEU A 175 3.47 -7.84 -29.57
C LEU A 175 4.26 -7.08 -28.49
N GLY A 176 3.74 -5.93 -28.05
CA GLY A 176 4.22 -5.17 -26.90
C GLY A 176 3.43 -5.46 -25.61
N LEU A 177 3.69 -4.68 -24.56
CA LEU A 177 2.96 -4.74 -23.29
C LEU A 177 1.60 -4.05 -23.42
N VAL A 178 1.64 -2.79 -23.87
CA VAL A 178 0.46 -1.94 -24.01
C VAL A 178 0.25 -1.49 -25.45
N ASN A 179 1.12 -1.93 -26.37
CA ASN A 179 0.88 -1.91 -27.80
C ASN A 179 0.63 -0.49 -28.33
N LEU A 180 1.62 0.40 -28.17
CA LEU A 180 1.56 1.82 -28.55
C LEU A 180 1.58 2.07 -30.07
N TYR A 181 0.63 1.49 -30.81
CA TYR A 181 0.68 1.42 -32.28
C TYR A 181 0.11 2.66 -33.02
N LEU A 182 -0.80 3.44 -32.42
CA LEU A 182 -1.61 4.43 -33.18
C LEU A 182 -0.83 5.44 -34.01
N PHE A 183 0.38 5.79 -33.57
CA PHE A 183 1.08 6.98 -34.07
C PHE A 183 2.24 6.63 -35.02
N ILE A 184 2.48 5.34 -35.28
CA ILE A 184 3.75 4.87 -35.84
C ILE A 184 3.48 3.73 -36.82
N SER A 185 4.19 3.71 -37.96
CA SER A 185 4.11 2.60 -38.92
C SER A 185 4.66 1.30 -38.31
N ASP A 186 4.21 0.16 -38.82
CA ASP A 186 4.72 -1.15 -38.43
C ASP A 186 6.22 -1.30 -38.68
N GLU A 187 6.74 -0.78 -39.79
CA GLU A 187 8.16 -0.74 -40.07
C GLU A 187 8.96 -0.01 -38.97
N THR A 188 8.51 1.19 -38.59
CA THR A 188 9.19 2.00 -37.56
C THR A 188 9.07 1.36 -36.19
N TYR A 189 7.88 0.89 -35.82
CA TYR A 189 7.65 0.26 -34.52
C TYR A 189 8.49 -1.01 -34.36
N ASN A 190 8.54 -1.87 -35.38
CA ASN A 190 9.27 -3.12 -35.33
C ASN A 190 10.79 -2.92 -35.32
N SER A 191 11.31 -1.92 -36.05
CA SER A 191 12.73 -1.57 -36.05
C SER A 191 13.19 -1.02 -34.70
N TYR A 192 12.35 -0.23 -34.01
CA TYR A 192 12.65 0.36 -32.70
C TYR A 192 11.94 -0.33 -31.53
N PHE A 193 11.57 -1.60 -31.69
CA PHE A 193 10.77 -2.36 -30.72
C PHE A 193 11.30 -2.27 -29.28
N TYR A 194 12.61 -2.41 -29.07
CA TYR A 194 13.21 -2.34 -27.74
C TYR A 194 13.02 -0.98 -27.07
N VAL A 195 13.03 0.12 -27.83
CA VAL A 195 12.80 1.46 -27.30
C VAL A 195 11.37 1.59 -26.81
N PHE A 196 10.39 1.19 -27.63
CA PHE A 196 8.97 1.17 -27.23
C PHE A 196 8.75 0.27 -26.01
N HIS A 197 9.34 -0.93 -26.02
CA HIS A 197 9.22 -1.84 -24.90
C HIS A 197 9.78 -1.26 -23.60
N ILE A 198 10.91 -0.55 -23.63
CA ILE A 198 11.47 0.12 -22.44
C ILE A 198 10.50 1.19 -21.92
N VAL A 199 9.91 2.00 -22.81
CA VAL A 199 8.92 3.02 -22.43
C VAL A 199 7.69 2.37 -21.82
N GLU A 200 7.12 1.35 -22.47
CA GLU A 200 5.95 0.64 -21.95
C GLU A 200 6.23 -0.05 -20.61
N SER A 201 7.41 -0.66 -20.47
CA SER A 201 7.84 -1.33 -19.23
C SER A 201 8.03 -0.35 -18.09
N LEU A 202 8.61 0.83 -18.36
CA LEU A 202 8.72 1.90 -17.37
C LEU A 202 7.34 2.32 -16.86
N GLY A 203 6.36 2.42 -17.77
CA GLY A 203 4.95 2.59 -17.47
C GLY A 203 4.43 1.56 -16.47
N LEU A 204 4.60 0.28 -16.78
CA LEU A 204 4.14 -0.80 -15.90
C LEU A 204 4.81 -0.77 -14.52
N VAL A 205 6.13 -0.59 -14.48
CA VAL A 205 6.92 -0.55 -13.23
C VAL A 205 6.48 0.59 -12.32
N ILE A 206 6.24 1.78 -12.88
CA ILE A 206 5.74 2.94 -12.11
C ILE A 206 4.33 2.66 -11.56
N ASN A 207 3.44 2.06 -12.36
CA ASN A 207 2.10 1.71 -11.88
C ASN A 207 2.16 0.68 -10.74
N THR A 208 2.99 -0.35 -10.89
CA THR A 208 3.25 -1.32 -9.81
C THR A 208 3.78 -0.65 -8.55
N LEU A 209 4.72 0.29 -8.69
CA LEU A 209 5.25 1.06 -7.57
C LEU A 209 4.14 1.83 -6.83
N PHE A 210 3.24 2.50 -7.56
CA PHE A 210 2.13 3.24 -6.94
C PHE A 210 1.19 2.30 -6.17
N ILE A 211 0.85 1.15 -6.75
CA ILE A 211 0.01 0.14 -6.07
C ILE A 211 0.68 -0.36 -4.79
N ILE A 212 1.97 -0.74 -4.86
CA ILE A 212 2.72 -1.22 -3.70
C ILE A 212 2.75 -0.17 -2.59
N ILE A 213 3.05 1.08 -2.90
CA ILE A 213 3.11 2.17 -1.91
C ILE A 213 1.76 2.34 -1.23
N VAL A 214 0.70 2.52 -2.02
CA VAL A 214 -0.63 2.82 -1.49
C VAL A 214 -1.15 1.67 -0.65
N ASP A 215 -1.16 0.47 -1.21
CA ASP A 215 -1.77 -0.67 -0.56
C ASP A 215 -0.97 -1.09 0.68
N THR A 216 0.36 -0.89 0.70
CA THR A 216 1.15 -1.13 1.92
C THR A 216 0.78 -0.15 3.04
N ILE A 217 0.58 1.13 2.74
CA ILE A 217 0.16 2.13 3.74
C ILE A 217 -1.22 1.76 4.29
N VAL A 218 -2.18 1.53 3.40
CA VAL A 218 -3.56 1.20 3.77
C VAL A 218 -3.62 -0.09 4.59
N ASN A 219 -2.95 -1.15 4.15
CA ASN A 219 -2.93 -2.42 4.87
C ASN A 219 -2.26 -2.28 6.23
N THR A 220 -1.15 -1.54 6.33
CA THR A 220 -0.51 -1.31 7.63
C THR A 220 -1.46 -0.60 8.60
N LEU A 221 -2.12 0.47 8.14
CA LEU A 221 -3.10 1.19 8.96
C LEU A 221 -4.25 0.28 9.40
N ALA A 222 -4.75 -0.58 8.50
CA ALA A 222 -5.77 -1.57 8.84
C ALA A 222 -5.30 -2.56 9.91
N PHE A 223 -4.07 -3.10 9.80
CA PHE A 223 -3.48 -3.97 10.82
C PHE A 223 -3.29 -3.24 12.16
N ALA A 224 -2.90 -1.97 12.12
CA ALA A 224 -2.74 -1.16 13.33
C ALA A 224 -4.07 -0.95 14.04
N LEU A 225 -5.12 -0.57 13.30
CA LEU A 225 -6.47 -0.40 13.83
C LEU A 225 -7.03 -1.73 14.38
N ALA A 226 -6.82 -2.84 13.68
CA ALA A 226 -7.23 -4.16 14.15
C ALA A 226 -6.55 -4.53 15.47
N GLY A 227 -5.24 -4.29 15.58
CA GLY A 227 -4.50 -4.50 16.82
C GLY A 227 -4.98 -3.63 17.97
N GLN A 228 -5.27 -2.35 17.70
CA GLN A 228 -5.83 -1.42 18.69
C GLN A 228 -7.23 -1.83 19.15
N LEU A 229 -8.12 -2.20 18.22
CA LEU A 229 -9.46 -2.69 18.53
C LEU A 229 -9.43 -3.98 19.34
N GLN A 230 -8.51 -4.91 19.03
CA GLN A 230 -8.36 -6.13 19.83
C GLN A 230 -7.91 -5.80 21.26
N MET A 231 -6.95 -4.90 21.45
CA MET A 231 -6.54 -4.47 22.79
C MET A 231 -7.70 -3.86 23.57
N ILE A 232 -8.51 -3.00 22.93
CA ILE A 232 -9.72 -2.42 23.53
C ILE A 232 -10.69 -3.52 23.93
N SER A 233 -10.96 -4.49 23.05
CA SER A 233 -11.85 -5.62 23.33
C SER A 233 -11.38 -6.42 24.54
N THR A 234 -10.09 -6.78 24.59
CA THR A 234 -9.50 -7.51 25.72
C THR A 234 -9.56 -6.70 27.02
N ALA A 235 -9.41 -5.37 26.95
CA ALA A 235 -9.57 -4.48 28.10
C ALA A 235 -11.03 -4.44 28.60
N PHE A 236 -12.01 -4.44 27.70
CA PHE A 236 -13.42 -4.51 28.08
C PHE A 236 -13.81 -5.87 28.64
N GLU A 237 -13.32 -6.97 28.06
CA GLU A 237 -13.56 -8.33 28.57
C GLU A 237 -12.98 -8.52 29.98
N SER A 238 -11.79 -7.98 30.26
CA SER A 238 -11.18 -8.07 31.59
C SER A 238 -11.96 -7.32 32.68
N VAL A 239 -12.67 -6.25 32.31
CA VAL A 239 -13.58 -5.51 33.21
C VAL A 239 -14.96 -6.17 33.31
N GLY A 240 -15.43 -6.80 32.23
CA GLY A 240 -16.72 -7.48 32.14
C GLY A 240 -16.80 -8.82 32.86
N HIS A 241 -15.66 -9.46 33.15
CA HIS A 241 -15.60 -10.64 34.02
C HIS A 241 -15.80 -10.27 35.51
N LYS A 242 -17.04 -9.89 35.84
CA LYS A 242 -17.60 -10.02 37.19
C LYS A 242 -17.71 -11.50 37.57
N SER A 243 -17.03 -11.86 38.66
CA SER A 243 -17.56 -12.63 39.79
C SER A 243 -18.72 -13.62 39.51
N LEU A 244 -18.40 -14.82 39.03
CA LEU A 244 -19.22 -16.02 39.29
C LEU A 244 -18.34 -17.12 39.88
N HIS A 245 -17.65 -16.81 40.97
CA HIS A 245 -17.29 -17.82 41.95
C HIS A 245 -17.58 -17.24 43.33
N PHE A 246 -18.84 -17.35 43.75
CA PHE A 246 -19.14 -17.49 45.17
C PHE A 246 -19.14 -18.99 45.48
N PRO A 247 -18.07 -19.59 46.01
CA PRO A 247 -18.24 -20.78 46.82
C PRO A 247 -18.69 -20.29 48.20
N ASN A 248 -20.00 -20.13 48.38
CA ASN A 248 -20.52 -20.06 49.74
C ASN A 248 -20.53 -21.49 50.30
N ASN A 249 -19.44 -21.87 50.97
CA ASN A 249 -19.45 -22.34 52.36
C ASN A 249 -18.26 -23.25 52.66
N ASN A 250 -17.49 -22.78 53.65
CA ASN A 250 -16.75 -23.53 54.65
C ASN A 250 -15.66 -24.49 54.14
N VAL A 251 -14.41 -24.12 54.40
CA VAL A 251 -13.57 -24.78 55.41
C VAL A 251 -12.26 -23.98 55.53
N ASP A 252 -11.89 -23.70 56.77
CA ASP A 252 -10.60 -23.16 57.18
C ASP A 252 -9.45 -23.81 56.42
N ASN A 253 -8.65 -22.99 55.71
CA ASN A 253 -7.21 -23.20 55.65
C ASN A 253 -6.47 -21.95 55.18
N LYS A 254 -5.50 -21.55 55.99
CA LYS A 254 -4.53 -20.48 55.74
C LYS A 254 -3.72 -20.79 54.48
N ILE A 255 -4.14 -20.26 53.34
CA ILE A 255 -3.25 -20.05 52.19
C ILE A 255 -3.40 -18.58 51.81
N LYS A 256 -2.28 -17.85 51.79
CA LYS A 256 -2.22 -16.47 51.30
C LYS A 256 -2.62 -16.48 49.82
N LEU A 257 -3.91 -16.26 49.53
CA LEU A 257 -4.35 -15.91 48.18
C LEU A 257 -3.72 -14.56 47.83
N PRO A 258 -3.04 -14.42 46.68
CA PRO A 258 -2.63 -13.11 46.20
C PRO A 258 -3.89 -12.32 45.83
N ASN A 259 -4.21 -11.36 46.69
CA ASN A 259 -5.13 -10.24 46.53
C ASN A 259 -5.78 -10.10 45.13
N GLU A 260 -6.96 -10.68 44.94
CA GLU A 260 -7.80 -10.42 43.76
C GLU A 260 -8.09 -8.91 43.63
N ASN A 261 -8.23 -8.20 44.75
CA ASN A 261 -8.41 -6.75 44.80
C ASN A 261 -7.24 -5.95 44.17
N ILE A 262 -6.01 -6.45 44.20
CA ILE A 262 -4.87 -5.79 43.52
C ILE A 262 -5.02 -5.94 42.01
N LYS A 263 -5.39 -7.14 41.54
CA LYS A 263 -5.57 -7.44 40.11
C LYS A 263 -6.75 -6.66 39.50
N TYR A 264 -7.84 -6.49 40.23
CA TYR A 264 -8.96 -5.63 39.83
C TYR A 264 -8.57 -4.15 39.74
N MET A 265 -7.76 -3.67 40.68
CA MET A 265 -7.30 -2.28 40.66
C MET A 265 -6.36 -2.02 39.47
N ASP A 266 -5.55 -3.01 39.09
CA ASP A 266 -4.69 -2.95 37.91
C ASP A 266 -5.51 -2.95 36.62
N HIS A 267 -6.52 -3.81 36.47
CA HIS A 267 -7.37 -3.82 35.28
C HIS A 267 -8.21 -2.54 35.09
N TYR A 268 -8.72 -1.95 36.18
CA TYR A 268 -9.41 -0.67 36.11
C TYR A 268 -8.47 0.49 35.76
N LYS A 269 -7.24 0.46 36.29
CA LYS A 269 -6.19 1.41 35.88
C LYS A 269 -5.83 1.22 34.42
N ASP A 270 -5.73 -0.01 33.92
CA ASP A 270 -5.43 -0.30 32.52
C ASP A 270 -6.50 0.29 31.57
N LEU A 271 -7.78 0.07 31.85
CA LEU A 271 -8.88 0.64 31.07
C LEU A 271 -8.88 2.18 31.14
N LYS A 272 -8.71 2.75 32.33
CA LYS A 272 -8.65 4.21 32.50
C LYS A 272 -7.48 4.82 31.73
N THR A 273 -6.32 4.16 31.73
CA THR A 273 -5.14 4.66 31.01
C THR A 273 -5.33 4.54 29.50
N LEU A 274 -5.97 3.46 29.01
CA LEU A 274 -6.34 3.32 27.60
C LEU A 274 -7.28 4.45 27.12
N ILE A 275 -8.28 4.80 27.94
CA ILE A 275 -9.22 5.89 27.63
C ILE A 275 -8.50 7.24 27.61
N ILE A 276 -7.64 7.50 28.59
CA ILE A 276 -6.85 8.74 28.68
C ILE A 276 -5.91 8.86 27.47
N ASP A 277 -5.24 7.78 27.09
CA ASP A 277 -4.34 7.76 25.93
C ASP A 277 -5.09 8.06 24.63
N HIS A 278 -6.24 7.43 24.40
CA HIS A 278 -7.07 7.72 23.22
C HIS A 278 -7.61 9.16 23.20
N GLN A 279 -7.97 9.72 24.37
CA GLN A 279 -8.41 11.10 24.47
C GLN A 279 -7.28 12.12 24.25
N ASN A 280 -6.05 11.80 24.66
CA ASN A 280 -4.89 12.65 24.42
C ASN A 280 -4.46 12.65 22.94
N ILE A 281 -4.71 11.56 22.22
CA ILE A 281 -4.44 11.43 20.79
C ILE A 281 -5.43 12.24 19.93
N LEU A 282 -6.67 12.48 20.43
CA LEU A 282 -7.74 13.18 19.71
C LEU A 282 -7.72 14.71 19.87
N LYS A 283 -6.82 15.27 20.70
CA LYS A 283 -6.64 16.71 20.90
C LYS A 283 -5.54 17.26 20.01
#